data_AF-A0A7W8EB04-F1
#
_entry.id   AF-A0A7W8EB04-F1
#
_cell.length_a   1.000
_cell.length_b   1.000
_cell.length_c   1.000
_cell.angle_alpha   90.00
_cell.angle_beta   90.00
_cell.angle_gamma   90.00
#
_symmetry.space_group_name_H-M   'P 1'
#
loop_
_entity.id
_entity.type
_entity.pdbx_description
1 polymer ?
#
loop_
_entity_poly.entity_id
_entity_poly.type
_entity_poly.pdbx_seq_one_letter_code
_entity_poly.pdbx_strand_id
1 'polypeptide(L)'
;MTAYLLDTHYWIWLQLGDASQLKSDARDELLAIQRKRTLFLSAISILEIARLSSDGLLDLSMSVDQFVEVAIRSGGLQLLPLTTRILIESTRLPGTIHCDPADRLLVATTREHGLTLVTRDKALNKYAEQGHLNAYKL
;
A
#
# COMPACT_ATOMS: atom_id res chain seq x y z
N MET A 1 14.39 -10.21 -8.62
CA MET A 1 13.93 -8.81 -8.82
C MET A 1 13.11 -8.42 -7.60
N THR A 2 13.41 -7.30 -6.97
CA THR A 2 12.68 -6.86 -5.77
C THR A 2 11.53 -5.96 -6.18
N ALA A 3 10.31 -6.33 -5.83
CA ALA A 3 9.08 -5.61 -6.14
C ALA A 3 8.40 -5.17 -4.84
N TYR A 4 7.75 -4.01 -4.87
CA TYR A 4 7.24 -3.37 -3.67
C TYR A 4 5.73 -3.18 -3.74
N LEU A 5 5.03 -3.46 -2.65
CA LEU A 5 3.64 -3.10 -2.46
C LEU A 5 3.57 -1.82 -1.63
N LEU A 6 2.91 -0.79 -2.13
CA LEU A 6 2.67 0.44 -1.37
C LEU A 6 1.45 0.29 -0.46
N ASP A 7 1.58 0.83 0.74
CA ASP A 7 0.46 1.12 1.64
C ASP A 7 -0.34 2.34 1.13
N THR A 8 -1.64 2.35 1.41
CA THR A 8 -2.64 3.34 0.97
C THR A 8 -2.23 4.78 1.29
N HIS A 9 -1.72 5.02 2.50
CA HIS A 9 -1.31 6.37 2.92
C HIS A 9 -0.16 6.92 2.08
N TYR A 10 0.77 6.06 1.67
CA TYR A 10 1.90 6.46 0.82
C TYR A 10 1.47 6.79 -0.58
N TRP A 11 0.53 6.02 -1.11
CA TRP A 11 0.00 6.29 -2.42
C TRP A 11 -0.77 7.62 -2.46
N ILE A 12 -1.57 7.92 -1.43
CA ILE A 12 -2.23 9.22 -1.27
C ILE A 12 -1.19 10.35 -1.26
N TRP A 13 -0.13 10.23 -0.45
CA TRP A 13 0.92 11.27 -0.39
C TRP A 13 1.66 11.47 -1.71
N LEU A 14 2.00 10.38 -2.41
CA LEU A 14 2.64 10.46 -3.72
C LEU A 14 1.80 11.23 -4.73
N GLN A 15 0.49 11.02 -4.73
CA GLN A 15 -0.41 11.62 -5.71
C GLN A 15 -0.83 13.05 -5.36
N LEU A 16 -1.03 13.34 -4.07
CA LEU A 16 -1.40 14.70 -3.63
C LEU A 16 -0.20 15.65 -3.58
N GLY A 17 1.03 15.16 -3.75
CA GLY A 17 2.24 15.97 -3.70
C GLY A 17 2.50 16.56 -2.31
N ASP A 18 1.77 16.12 -1.29
CA ASP A 18 1.92 16.57 0.10
C ASP A 18 3.13 15.89 0.75
N ALA A 19 4.31 16.29 0.25
CA ALA A 19 5.60 15.84 0.72
C ALA A 19 5.92 16.31 2.15
N SER A 20 5.09 17.17 2.77
CA SER A 20 5.31 17.66 4.13
C SER A 20 5.11 16.58 5.20
N GLN A 21 4.31 15.55 4.88
CA GLN A 21 4.06 14.38 5.74
C GLN A 21 5.15 13.30 5.60
N LEU A 22 6.01 13.38 4.59
CA LEU A 22 7.16 12.49 4.41
C LEU A 22 8.39 13.17 5.01
N LYS A 23 9.06 12.54 5.99
CA LYS A 23 10.45 12.91 6.30
C LYS A 23 11.25 12.89 4.99
N SER A 24 12.12 13.88 4.78
CA SER A 24 12.93 14.08 3.56
C SER A 24 13.51 12.78 3.02
N ASP A 25 14.02 11.95 3.93
CA ASP A 25 14.75 10.73 3.61
C ASP A 25 13.84 9.65 2.99
N ALA A 26 12.62 9.51 3.50
CA ALA A 26 11.64 8.55 2.98
C ALA A 26 11.16 8.91 1.57
N ARG A 27 11.11 10.21 1.25
CA ARG A 27 10.73 10.70 -0.07
C ARG A 27 11.81 10.39 -1.11
N ASP A 28 13.06 10.72 -0.82
CA ASP A 28 14.17 10.52 -1.76
C ASP A 28 14.39 9.04 -2.06
N GLU A 29 14.20 8.20 -1.04
CA GLU A 29 14.26 6.76 -1.16
C GLU A 29 13.12 6.19 -2.00
N LEU A 30 11.89 6.68 -1.82
CA LEU A 30 10.74 6.27 -2.62
C LEU A 30 10.87 6.69 -4.08
N LEU A 31 11.35 7.90 -4.35
CA LEU A 31 11.70 8.35 -5.71
C LEU A 31 12.83 7.50 -6.32
N ALA A 32 13.78 7.04 -5.51
CA ALA A 32 14.80 6.09 -5.95
C ALA A 32 14.22 4.70 -6.26
N ILE A 33 13.27 4.22 -5.46
CA ILE A 33 12.55 2.95 -5.69
C ILE A 33 11.73 3.04 -6.98
N GLN A 34 10.93 4.10 -7.15
CA GLN A 34 10.06 4.30 -8.33
C GLN A 34 10.87 4.33 -9.64
N ARG A 35 12.08 4.88 -9.62
CA ARG A 35 12.95 4.95 -10.81
C ARG A 35 13.58 3.60 -11.19
N LYS A 36 13.66 2.65 -10.27
CA LYS A 36 14.45 1.41 -10.45
C LYS A 36 13.64 0.13 -10.35
N ARG A 37 12.43 0.19 -9.79
CA ARG A 37 11.64 -1.00 -9.43
C ARG A 37 10.16 -0.81 -9.76
N THR A 38 9.47 -1.93 -9.97
CA THR A 38 8.01 -1.94 -10.13
C THR A 38 7.34 -1.72 -8.79
N LEU A 39 6.47 -0.72 -8.73
CA LEU A 39 5.59 -0.46 -7.59
C LEU A 39 4.23 -1.08 -7.86
N PHE A 40 3.68 -1.70 -6.83
CA PHE A 40 2.36 -2.30 -6.83
C PHE A 40 1.47 -1.61 -5.82
N LEU A 41 0.17 -1.69 -6.06
CA LEU A 41 -0.87 -1.27 -5.14
C LEU A 41 -1.92 -2.38 -5.05
N SER A 42 -2.42 -2.66 -3.86
CA SER A 42 -3.50 -3.62 -3.68
C SER A 42 -4.84 -2.94 -3.95
N ALA A 43 -5.79 -3.65 -4.56
CA ALA A 43 -7.15 -3.14 -4.75
C ALA A 43 -7.86 -2.79 -3.41
N ILE A 44 -7.40 -3.32 -2.27
CA ILE A 44 -7.89 -2.88 -0.95
C ILE A 44 -7.60 -1.40 -0.68
N SER A 45 -6.48 -0.88 -1.17
CA SER A 45 -6.13 0.53 -1.03
C SER A 45 -7.08 1.44 -1.80
N ILE A 46 -7.63 0.96 -2.92
CA ILE A 46 -8.68 1.68 -3.66
C ILE A 46 -9.94 1.80 -2.81
N LEU A 47 -10.34 0.72 -2.13
CA LEU A 47 -11.50 0.74 -1.26
C LEU A 47 -11.32 1.70 -0.09
N GLU A 48 -10.12 1.72 0.53
CA GLU A 48 -9.81 2.66 1.60
C GLU A 48 -9.89 4.12 1.15
N ILE A 49 -9.32 4.47 -0.02
CA ILE A 49 -9.46 5.82 -0.59
C ILE A 49 -10.93 6.16 -0.85
N ALA A 50 -11.67 5.26 -1.50
CA ALA A 50 -13.07 5.48 -1.81
C ALA A 50 -13.89 5.70 -0.54
N ARG A 51 -13.62 4.91 0.51
CA ARG A 51 -14.24 5.07 1.82
C ARG A 51 -13.88 6.42 2.45
N LEU A 52 -12.58 6.75 2.54
CA LEU A 52 -12.13 8.01 3.15
C LEU A 52 -12.73 9.23 2.45
N SER A 53 -12.82 9.19 1.11
CA SER A 53 -13.47 10.24 0.34
C SER A 53 -14.98 10.30 0.60
N SER A 54 -15.66 9.15 0.63
CA SER A 54 -17.10 9.07 0.95
C SER A 54 -17.42 9.53 2.37
N ASP A 55 -16.52 9.29 3.33
CA ASP A 55 -16.65 9.71 4.73
C ASP A 55 -16.27 11.19 4.93
N GLY A 56 -15.84 11.90 3.87
CA GLY A 56 -15.38 13.30 3.92
C GLY A 56 -14.04 13.49 4.63
N LEU A 57 -13.28 12.42 4.83
CA LEU A 57 -11.98 12.41 5.50
C LEU A 57 -10.81 12.62 4.53
N LEU A 58 -11.05 12.47 3.24
CA LEU A 58 -10.09 12.72 2.17
C LEU A 58 -10.72 13.65 1.12
N ASP A 59 -10.20 14.87 1.05
CA ASP A 59 -10.59 15.84 0.03
C ASP A 59 -9.72 15.66 -1.21
N LEU A 60 -10.35 15.31 -2.33
CA LEU A 60 -9.71 15.13 -3.61
C LEU A 60 -10.20 16.23 -4.55
N SER A 61 -9.27 16.83 -5.32
CA SER A 61 -9.61 17.83 -6.34
C SER A 61 -10.40 17.26 -7.54
N MET A 62 -10.59 15.93 -7.56
CA MET A 62 -11.31 15.18 -8.57
C MET A 62 -12.04 13.99 -7.94
N SER A 63 -12.92 13.35 -8.71
CA SER A 63 -13.59 12.12 -8.26
C SER A 63 -12.60 10.99 -7.99
N VAL A 64 -12.97 10.04 -7.12
CA VAL A 64 -12.12 8.90 -6.77
C VAL A 64 -11.79 8.06 -8.01
N ASP A 65 -12.75 7.82 -8.90
CA ASP A 65 -12.53 7.07 -10.14
C ASP A 65 -11.49 7.74 -11.04
N GLN A 66 -11.57 9.06 -11.23
CA GLN A 66 -10.57 9.83 -11.96
C GLN A 66 -9.19 9.78 -11.29
N PHE A 67 -9.15 9.91 -9.96
CA PHE A 67 -7.91 9.83 -9.19
C PHE A 67 -7.20 8.49 -9.38
N VAL A 68 -7.96 7.38 -9.30
CA VAL A 68 -7.42 6.03 -9.55
C VAL A 68 -6.95 5.88 -10.99
N GLU A 69 -7.73 6.35 -11.96
CA GLU A 69 -7.36 6.24 -13.38
C GLU A 69 -6.06 6.98 -13.68
N VAL A 70 -5.91 8.22 -13.22
CA VAL A 70 -4.70 9.03 -13.39
C VAL A 70 -3.49 8.34 -12.78
N ALA A 71 -3.63 7.82 -11.56
CA ALA A 71 -2.56 7.12 -10.86
C ALA A 71 -2.08 5.87 -11.62
N ILE A 72 -2.99 5.05 -12.14
CA ILE A 72 -2.65 3.84 -12.91
C ILE A 72 -2.01 4.23 -14.26
N ARG A 73 -2.56 5.24 -14.95
CA ARG A 73 -2.08 5.67 -16.27
C ARG A 73 -0.70 6.34 -16.24
N SER A 74 -0.29 6.90 -15.10
CA SER A 74 1.04 7.48 -14.91
C SER A 74 2.19 6.47 -15.09
N GLY A 75 1.90 5.17 -15.20
CA GLY A 75 2.85 4.12 -15.58
C GLY A 75 3.82 3.70 -14.47
N GLY A 76 3.82 4.41 -13.34
CA GLY A 76 4.68 4.10 -12.20
C GLY A 76 4.15 3.02 -11.26
N LEU A 77 2.91 2.55 -11.45
CA LEU A 77 2.20 1.73 -10.47
C LEU A 77 1.31 0.68 -11.14
N GLN A 78 1.36 -0.56 -10.65
CA GLN A 78 0.52 -1.67 -11.10
C GLN A 78 -0.48 -2.07 -10.03
N LEU A 79 -1.77 -2.10 -10.38
CA LEU A 79 -2.83 -2.52 -9.46
C LEU A 79 -2.91 -4.05 -9.40
N LEU A 80 -2.93 -4.59 -8.18
CA LEU A 80 -3.12 -6.01 -7.90
C LEU A 80 -4.56 -6.27 -7.44
N PRO A 81 -5.29 -7.19 -8.09
CA PRO A 81 -6.65 -7.54 -7.68
C PRO A 81 -6.67 -8.35 -6.39
N LEU A 82 -7.78 -8.29 -5.66
CA LEU A 82 -8.04 -9.21 -4.55
C LEU A 82 -8.57 -10.53 -5.10
N THR A 83 -7.70 -11.54 -5.18
CA THR A 83 -8.07 -12.89 -5.61
C THR A 83 -8.69 -13.68 -4.45
N THR A 84 -9.42 -14.75 -4.76
CA THR A 84 -9.95 -15.69 -3.74
C THR A 84 -8.86 -16.19 -2.80
N ARG A 85 -7.64 -16.42 -3.31
CA ARG A 85 -6.50 -16.87 -2.49
C ARG A 85 -6.06 -15.80 -1.50
N ILE A 86 -5.97 -14.53 -1.92
CA ILE A 86 -5.67 -13.39 -1.04
C ILE A 86 -6.76 -13.25 0.03
N LEU A 87 -8.03 -13.35 -0.36
CA LEU A 87 -9.17 -13.25 0.57
C LEU A 87 -9.07 -14.33 1.66
N ILE A 88 -8.82 -15.59 1.29
CA ILE A 88 -8.68 -16.69 2.24
C ILE A 88 -7.43 -16.52 3.11
N GLU A 89 -6.28 -16.21 2.52
CA GLU A 89 -5.00 -16.03 3.22
C GLU A 89 -5.08 -14.90 4.27
N SER A 90 -5.85 -13.84 4.00
CA SER A 90 -6.08 -12.75 4.98
C SER A 90 -6.63 -13.25 6.32
N THR A 91 -7.36 -14.37 6.30
CA THR A 91 -7.90 -15.01 7.51
C THR A 91 -6.94 -16.00 8.17
N ARG A 92 -5.88 -16.40 7.46
CA ARG A 92 -4.94 -17.48 7.83
C ARG A 92 -3.50 -17.01 8.04
N LEU A 93 -3.31 -15.70 8.20
CA LEU A 93 -2.01 -15.11 8.44
C LEU A 93 -1.33 -15.78 9.66
N PRO A 94 -0.03 -16.13 9.56
CA PRO A 94 0.68 -16.81 10.63
C PRO A 94 0.82 -15.90 11.87
N GLY A 95 0.87 -16.50 13.06
CA GLY A 95 1.03 -15.74 14.30
C GLY A 95 -0.19 -14.90 14.66
N THR A 96 0.03 -13.90 15.52
CA THR A 96 -1.03 -12.98 15.97
C THR A 96 -0.77 -11.60 15.39
N ILE A 97 -1.65 -11.16 14.50
CA ILE A 97 -1.67 -9.81 13.97
C ILE A 97 -2.94 -9.10 14.48
N HIS A 98 -2.75 -8.05 15.27
CA HIS A 98 -3.84 -7.16 15.68
C HIS A 98 -3.89 -5.99 14.71
N CYS A 99 -4.61 -6.19 13.61
CA CYS A 99 -4.79 -5.19 12.57
C CYS A 99 -6.19 -5.33 11.97
N ASP A 100 -6.64 -4.32 11.25
CA ASP A 100 -7.99 -4.30 10.70
C ASP A 100 -8.13 -5.23 9.47
N PRO A 101 -9.35 -5.44 8.94
CA PRO A 101 -9.52 -6.30 7.76
C PRO A 101 -8.75 -5.82 6.51
N ALA A 102 -8.54 -4.52 6.33
CA ALA A 102 -7.82 -3.98 5.18
C ALA A 102 -6.32 -4.28 5.28
N ASP A 103 -5.74 -4.09 6.46
CA ASP A 103 -4.35 -4.46 6.77
C ASP A 103 -4.10 -5.95 6.51
N ARG A 104 -5.04 -6.82 6.91
CA ARG A 104 -4.92 -8.27 6.69
C ARG A 104 -4.90 -8.61 5.20
N LEU A 105 -5.71 -7.91 4.40
CA LEU A 105 -5.71 -8.07 2.95
C LEU A 105 -4.41 -7.53 2.33
N LEU A 106 -3.88 -6.41 2.83
CA LEU A 106 -2.60 -5.84 2.38
C LEU A 106 -1.44 -6.80 2.65
N VAL A 107 -1.39 -7.39 3.85
CA VAL A 107 -0.41 -8.41 4.22
C VAL A 107 -0.56 -9.67 3.37
N ALA A 108 -1.79 -10.15 3.17
CA ALA A 108 -2.05 -11.32 2.32
C ALA A 108 -1.63 -11.08 0.87
N THR A 109 -1.96 -9.92 0.28
CA THR A 109 -1.52 -9.53 -1.06
C THR A 109 0.01 -9.50 -1.14
N THR A 110 0.67 -8.91 -0.14
CA THR A 110 2.15 -8.85 -0.10
C THR A 110 2.76 -10.24 -0.12
N ARG A 111 2.25 -11.14 0.74
CA ARG A 111 2.74 -12.51 0.90
C ARG A 111 2.50 -13.36 -0.34
N GLU A 112 1.29 -13.31 -0.89
CA GLU A 112 0.88 -14.08 -2.06
C GLU A 112 1.75 -13.76 -3.28
N HIS A 113 2.14 -12.50 -3.44
CA HIS A 113 2.97 -12.04 -4.56
C HIS A 113 4.48 -12.01 -4.24
N GLY A 114 4.90 -12.41 -3.03
CA GLY A 114 6.32 -12.40 -2.63
C GLY A 114 6.96 -11.00 -2.63
N LEU A 115 6.17 -9.98 -2.33
CA LEU A 115 6.57 -8.57 -2.38
C LEU A 115 7.20 -8.11 -1.05
N THR A 116 7.82 -6.93 -1.09
CA THR A 116 8.16 -6.17 0.13
C THR A 116 7.11 -5.08 0.35
N LEU A 117 6.45 -5.09 1.50
CA LEU A 117 5.49 -4.04 1.86
C LEU A 117 6.22 -2.76 2.27
N VAL A 118 5.83 -1.63 1.71
CA VAL A 118 6.32 -0.30 2.09
C VAL A 118 5.28 0.35 2.98
N THR A 119 5.55 0.46 4.28
CA THR A 119 4.59 0.97 5.27
C THR A 119 5.27 1.68 6.45
N ARG A 120 4.54 2.63 7.04
CA ARG A 120 4.87 3.31 8.31
C ARG A 120 4.10 2.74 9.48
N ASP A 121 3.16 1.84 9.22
CA ASP A 121 2.34 1.24 10.26
C ASP A 121 3.23 0.41 11.21
N LYS A 122 3.15 0.74 12.51
CA LYS A 122 4.00 0.11 13.53
C LYS A 122 3.61 -1.34 13.78
N ALA A 123 2.32 -1.68 13.67
CA ALA A 123 1.84 -3.04 13.86
C ALA A 123 2.32 -3.95 12.71
N LEU A 124 2.22 -3.48 11.46
CA LEU A 124 2.72 -4.19 10.29
C LEU A 124 4.25 -4.35 10.31
N ASN A 125 4.97 -3.30 10.73
CA ASN A 125 6.42 -3.36 10.88
C ASN A 125 6.86 -4.36 11.96
N LYS A 126 6.16 -4.40 13.11
CA LYS A 126 6.40 -5.40 14.16
C LYS A 126 6.08 -6.82 13.69
N TYR A 127 5.02 -6.97 12.90
CA TYR A 127 4.66 -8.25 12.32
C TYR A 127 5.71 -8.75 11.31
N ALA A 128 6.31 -7.83 10.53
CA ALA A 128 7.43 -8.14 9.65
C ALA A 128 8.71 -8.56 10.42
N GLU A 129 9.00 -7.94 11.57
CA GLU A 129 10.14 -8.32 12.43
C GLU A 129 10.05 -9.76 12.96
N GLN A 130 8.85 -10.31 13.05
CA GLN A 130 8.61 -11.71 13.43
C GLN A 130 8.86 -12.69 12.26
N GLY A 131 9.26 -12.18 11.08
CA GLY A 131 9.52 -12.98 9.90
C GLY A 131 8.27 -13.36 9.10
N HIS A 132 7.12 -12.72 9.38
CA HIS A 132 5.85 -13.06 8.73
C HIS A 132 5.61 -12.34 7.39
N LEU A 133 6.32 -11.24 7.12
CA LEU A 133 6.43 -10.64 5.79
C LEU A 133 7.75 -9.89 5.61
N ASN A 134 8.11 -9.58 4.37
CA ASN A 134 9.15 -8.60 4.08
C ASN A 134 8.56 -7.19 4.13
N ALA A 135 9.11 -6.30 4.97
CA ALA A 135 8.71 -4.90 5.01
C ALA A 135 9.91 -3.97 4.85
N TYR A 136 9.67 -2.88 4.14
CA TYR A 136 10.56 -1.73 4.02
C TYR A 136 10.05 -0.63 4.96
N LYS A 137 10.81 -0.36 6.01
CA LYS A 137 10.43 0.60 7.06
C LYS A 137 10.86 2.00 6.62
N LEU A 138 9.92 2.94 6.64
CA LEU A 138 10.09 4.36 6.25
C LEU A 138 9.89 5.32 7.43
#